data_AF-A0A1E5UHA7-F1
#
_entry.id   AF-A0A1E5UHA7-F1
#
_cell.length_a   1.000
_cell.length_b   1.000
_cell.length_c   1.000
_cell.angle_alpha   90.00
_cell.angle_beta   90.00
_cell.angle_gamma   90.00
#
_symmetry.space_group_name_H-M   'P 1'
#
loop_
_entity.id
_entity.type
_entity.pdbx_description
1 polymer ?
#
loop_
_entity_poly.entity_id
_entity_poly.type
_entity_poly.pdbx_seq_one_letter_code
_entity_poly.pdbx_strand_id
1 'polypeptide(L)'
;MKNSPLLFVLIFILILSLIFSLASWLEFYEVGILKNVENYPFGAEGPVAGLWQYESAKNYTIYNLVLGILWTFVSVLSLISIFNKNLKYSKSLIIFAFIVYVFGSILENL
;
A
#
# COMPACT_ATOMS: atom_id res chain seq x y z
N MET A 1 13.90 4.89 -25.24
CA MET A 1 13.45 3.56 -24.80
C MET A 1 12.38 3.15 -25.78
N LYS A 2 12.60 2.16 -26.66
CA LYS A 2 11.52 1.63 -27.49
C LYS A 2 10.40 1.20 -26.55
N ASN A 3 9.17 1.60 -26.85
CA ASN A 3 7.91 1.26 -26.17
C ASN A 3 7.90 -0.20 -25.73
N SER A 4 8.45 -0.50 -24.54
CA SER A 4 8.46 -1.84 -24.01
C SER A 4 7.21 -1.96 -23.14
N PRO A 5 6.39 -3.01 -23.33
CA PRO A 5 5.24 -3.26 -22.46
C PRO A 5 5.61 -3.21 -20.97
N LEU A 6 6.84 -3.60 -20.64
CA LEU A 6 7.38 -3.54 -19.29
C LEU A 6 7.46 -2.12 -18.71
N LEU A 7 7.82 -1.10 -19.50
CA LEU A 7 7.86 0.28 -19.01
C LEU A 7 6.46 0.76 -18.63
N PHE A 8 5.45 0.44 -19.44
CA PHE A 8 4.05 0.77 -19.12
C PHE A 8 3.59 0.09 -17.83
N VAL A 9 3.94 -1.19 -17.65
CA VAL A 9 3.65 -1.92 -16.40
C VAL A 9 4.31 -1.25 -15.20
N LEU A 10 5.56 -0.80 -15.33
CA LEU A 10 6.25 -0.12 -14.22
C LEU A 10 5.66 1.25 -13.89
N ILE A 11 5.26 2.03 -14.91
CA ILE A 11 4.57 3.30 -14.70
C ILE A 11 3.23 3.06 -14.01
N PHE A 12 2.49 2.04 -14.43
CA PHE A 12 1.24 1.67 -13.80
C PHE A 12 1.42 1.26 -12.33
N ILE A 13 2.42 0.41 -12.04
CA ILE A 13 2.76 0.03 -10.66
C ILE A 13 3.16 1.25 -9.84
N LEU A 14 3.98 2.16 -10.38
CA LEU A 14 4.36 3.40 -9.70
C LEU A 14 3.14 4.23 -9.30
N ILE A 15 2.19 4.41 -10.21
CA ILE A 15 0.98 5.21 -9.94
C ILE A 15 0.14 4.54 -8.84
N LEU A 16 -0.12 3.23 -8.97
CA LEU A 16 -0.88 2.50 -7.95
C LEU A 16 -0.18 2.50 -6.59
N SER A 17 1.12 2.25 -6.56
CA SER A 17 1.88 2.22 -5.31
C SER A 17 1.93 3.59 -4.64
N LEU A 18 1.97 4.68 -5.42
CA LEU A 18 1.88 6.04 -4.87
C LEU A 18 0.51 6.31 -4.26
N ILE A 19 -0.57 5.93 -4.95
CA ILE A 19 -1.94 6.07 -4.43
C ILE A 19 -2.10 5.31 -3.12
N PHE A 20 -1.71 4.04 -3.08
CA PHE A 20 -1.82 3.23 -1.87
C PHE A 20 -0.91 3.72 -0.73
N SER A 21 0.32 4.12 -1.05
CA SER A 21 1.23 4.73 -0.07
C SER A 21 0.62 5.98 0.55
N LEU A 22 0.14 6.92 -0.28
CA LEU A 22 -0.44 8.17 0.21
C LEU A 22 -1.71 7.94 1.02
N ALA A 23 -2.61 7.08 0.54
CA ALA A 23 -3.82 6.73 1.26
C ALA A 23 -3.48 6.15 2.65
N SER A 24 -2.60 5.16 2.71
CA SER A 24 -2.18 4.56 3.98
C SER A 24 -1.50 5.56 4.92
N TRP A 25 -0.66 6.47 4.40
CA TRP A 25 -0.04 7.49 5.24
C TRP A 25 -1.04 8.51 5.78
N LEU A 26 -2.03 8.92 4.97
CA LEU A 26 -3.10 9.82 5.41
C LEU A 26 -3.92 9.17 6.53
N GLU A 27 -4.32 7.91 6.35
CA GLU A 27 -5.06 7.15 7.36
C GLU A 27 -4.24 6.93 8.64
N PHE A 28 -2.95 6.62 8.52
CA PHE A 28 -2.04 6.54 9.67
C PHE A 28 -1.92 7.88 10.40
N TYR A 29 -1.85 8.98 9.67
CA TYR A 29 -1.76 10.31 10.28
C TYR A 29 -3.07 10.67 11.00
N GLU A 30 -4.21 10.48 10.34
CA GLU A 30 -5.53 10.84 10.86
C GLU A 30 -5.89 10.02 12.13
N VAL A 31 -5.80 8.70 12.05
CA VAL A 31 -6.19 7.80 13.15
C VAL A 31 -5.05 7.60 14.14
N GLY A 32 -3.82 7.45 13.64
CA GLY A 32 -2.65 7.11 14.44
C GLY A 32 -2.05 8.30 15.18
N ILE A 33 -2.01 9.47 14.56
CA ILE A 33 -1.40 10.68 15.13
C ILE A 33 -2.45 11.64 15.67
N LEU A 34 -3.44 12.03 14.86
CA LEU A 34 -4.47 12.99 15.28
C LEU A 34 -5.55 12.37 16.17
N LYS A 35 -5.67 11.04 16.19
CA LYS A 35 -6.67 10.29 16.98
C LYS A 35 -8.11 10.60 16.57
N ASN A 36 -8.33 10.98 15.31
CA ASN A 36 -9.66 11.22 14.78
C ASN A 36 -10.33 9.88 14.45
N VAL A 37 -11.17 9.39 15.37
CA VAL A 37 -11.78 8.05 15.29
C VAL A 37 -13.31 8.04 15.22
N GLU A 38 -13.97 9.18 15.48
CA GLU A 38 -15.44 9.24 15.65
C GLU A 38 -16.22 8.84 14.39
N ASN A 39 -15.67 9.11 13.20
CA ASN A 39 -16.31 8.82 11.93
C ASN A 39 -15.85 7.49 11.30
N TYR A 40 -15.00 6.73 11.99
CA TYR A 40 -14.49 5.47 11.48
C TYR A 40 -15.40 4.32 11.89
N PRO A 41 -15.63 3.33 11.02
CA PRO A 41 -16.50 2.19 11.29
C PRO A 41 -15.77 1.13 12.16
N PHE A 42 -15.16 1.56 13.27
CA PHE A 42 -14.48 0.64 14.17
C PHE A 42 -15.48 -0.19 14.98
N GLY A 43 -15.21 -1.48 15.12
CA GLY A 43 -16.03 -2.42 15.88
C GLY A 43 -16.55 -3.58 15.03
N ALA A 44 -17.51 -4.32 15.59
CA ALA A 44 -17.97 -5.61 15.06
C ALA A 44 -19.23 -5.55 14.18
N GLU A 45 -19.74 -4.36 13.86
CA GLU A 45 -20.99 -4.19 13.10
C GLU A 45 -20.78 -3.38 11.81
N GLY A 46 -21.56 -3.70 10.78
CA GLY A 46 -21.53 -2.98 9.50
C GLY A 46 -20.67 -3.64 8.41
N PRO A 47 -20.42 -2.94 7.28
CA PRO A 47 -19.87 -3.53 6.06
C PRO A 47 -18.39 -3.95 6.17
N VAL A 48 -17.70 -3.50 7.21
CA VAL A 48 -16.30 -3.85 7.50
C VAL A 48 -16.16 -4.84 8.65
N ALA A 49 -17.29 -5.34 9.18
CA ALA A 49 -17.29 -6.35 10.24
C ALA A 49 -16.55 -7.61 9.78
N GLY A 50 -15.66 -8.11 10.63
CA GLY A 50 -14.81 -9.27 10.34
C GLY A 50 -13.47 -8.94 9.69
N LEU A 51 -13.20 -7.67 9.37
CA LEU A 51 -11.87 -7.22 8.97
C LEU A 51 -11.06 -6.80 10.18
N TRP A 52 -9.93 -7.47 10.42
CA TRP A 52 -9.05 -7.29 11.57
C TRP A 52 -8.68 -5.83 11.83
N GLN A 53 -8.33 -5.09 10.76
CA GLN A 53 -7.92 -3.69 10.89
C GLN A 53 -9.03 -2.79 11.42
N TYR A 54 -10.31 -3.14 11.23
CA TYR A 54 -11.43 -2.33 11.69
C TYR A 54 -11.93 -2.76 13.08
N GLU A 55 -11.40 -3.83 13.67
CA GLU A 55 -11.74 -4.21 15.05
C GLU A 55 -11.33 -3.14 16.08
N SER A 56 -10.27 -2.39 15.81
CA SER A 56 -9.84 -1.27 16.66
C SER A 56 -9.02 -0.23 15.89
N ALA A 57 -9.05 1.01 16.37
CA ALA A 57 -8.19 2.08 15.86
C ALA A 57 -6.70 1.72 15.92
N LYS A 58 -6.29 0.90 16.89
CA LYS A 58 -4.91 0.40 17.00
C LYS A 58 -4.54 -0.52 15.82
N ASN A 59 -5.38 -1.51 15.51
CA ASN A 59 -5.15 -2.42 14.40
C ASN A 59 -5.14 -1.64 13.07
N TYR A 60 -6.09 -0.72 12.89
CA TYR A 60 -6.16 0.16 11.73
C TYR A 60 -4.90 0.98 11.53
N THR A 61 -4.38 1.56 12.62
CA THR A 61 -3.15 2.35 12.60
C THR A 61 -1.95 1.48 12.20
N ILE A 62 -1.85 0.26 12.76
CA ILE A 62 -0.76 -0.69 12.44
C ILE A 62 -0.84 -1.11 10.97
N TYR A 63 -2.02 -1.49 10.50
CA TYR A 63 -2.28 -1.87 9.11
C TYR A 63 -1.80 -0.78 8.14
N ASN A 64 -2.24 0.47 8.36
CA ASN A 64 -1.90 1.59 7.50
C ASN A 64 -0.43 2.01 7.61
N LEU A 65 0.19 1.92 8.78
CA LEU A 65 1.63 2.16 8.92
C LEU A 65 2.45 1.16 8.09
N VAL A 66 2.15 -0.13 8.25
CA VAL A 66 2.89 -1.19 7.57
C VAL A 66 2.71 -1.10 6.05
N LEU A 67 1.47 -0.97 5.58
CA LEU A 67 1.22 -0.83 4.14
C LEU A 67 1.75 0.48 3.57
N GLY A 68 1.66 1.59 4.30
CA GLY A 68 2.24 2.87 3.92
C GLY A 68 3.74 2.74 3.65
N ILE A 69 4.49 2.11 4.56
CA ILE A 69 5.92 1.84 4.39
C ILE A 69 6.18 0.95 3.17
N LEU A 70 5.49 -0.19 3.05
CA LEU A 70 5.73 -1.15 1.97
C LEU A 70 5.42 -0.55 0.58
N TRP A 71 4.29 0.14 0.43
CA TRP A 71 3.94 0.81 -0.84
C TRP A 71 4.86 1.99 -1.15
N THR A 72 5.39 2.68 -0.14
CA THR A 72 6.43 3.70 -0.34
C THR A 72 7.68 3.07 -0.95
N PHE A 73 8.14 1.92 -0.43
CA PHE A 73 9.27 1.19 -0.99
C PHE A 73 9.03 0.76 -2.44
N VAL A 74 7.84 0.21 -2.75
CA VAL A 74 7.46 -0.14 -4.13
C VAL A 74 7.52 1.09 -5.04
N SER A 75 7.02 2.24 -4.57
CA SER A 75 7.05 3.50 -5.32
C SER A 75 8.47 3.97 -5.61
N VAL A 76 9.33 4.01 -4.58
CA VAL A 76 10.73 4.45 -4.72
C VAL A 76 11.51 3.52 -5.65
N LEU A 77 11.38 2.21 -5.52
CA LEU A 77 12.07 1.25 -6.37
C LEU A 77 11.56 1.30 -7.83
N SER A 78 10.26 1.52 -8.03
CA SER A 78 9.67 1.75 -9.36
C SER A 78 10.25 3.00 -10.00
N LEU A 79 10.32 4.10 -9.22
CA LEU A 79 10.89 5.38 -9.64
C LEU A 79 12.35 5.20 -10.08
N ILE A 80 13.19 4.61 -9.23
CA ILE A 80 14.61 4.33 -9.52
C ILE A 80 14.76 3.49 -10.79
N SER A 81 13.96 2.45 -10.96
CA SER A 81 14.01 1.57 -12.13
C SER A 81 13.68 2.32 -13.44
N ILE A 82 12.69 3.21 -13.40
CA ILE A 82 12.27 4.02 -14.55
C ILE A 82 13.33 5.08 -14.89
N PHE A 83 13.80 5.86 -13.90
CA PHE A 83 14.75 6.95 -14.13
C PHE A 83 16.13 6.45 -14.56
N ASN A 84 16.63 5.38 -13.92
CA ASN A 84 17.93 4.79 -14.30
C ASN A 84 17.85 3.99 -15.61
N LYS A 85 16.65 3.81 -16.18
CA LYS A 85 16.37 2.98 -17.37
C LYS A 85 16.92 1.56 -17.23
N ASN A 86 17.12 1.10 -16.00
CA ASN A 86 17.70 -0.19 -15.68
C ASN A 86 16.58 -1.16 -15.29
N LEU A 87 16.19 -2.00 -16.25
CA LEU A 87 15.06 -2.91 -16.09
C LEU A 87 15.47 -4.31 -15.59
N LYS A 88 16.73 -4.49 -15.19
CA LYS A 88 17.28 -5.79 -14.75
C LYS A 88 16.47 -6.40 -13.61
N TYR A 89 16.00 -5.57 -12.68
CA TYR A 89 15.28 -5.99 -11.49
C TYR A 89 13.76 -5.73 -11.55
N SER A 90 13.25 -5.29 -12.69
CA SER A 90 11.83 -4.94 -12.84
C SER A 90 10.90 -6.13 -12.60
N LYS A 91 11.29 -7.35 -12.97
CA LYS A 91 10.51 -8.56 -12.68
C LYS A 91 10.42 -8.82 -11.17
N SER A 92 11.54 -8.70 -10.45
CA SER A 92 11.58 -8.85 -9.00
C SER A 92 10.74 -7.77 -8.29
N LEU A 93 10.77 -6.54 -8.79
CA LEU A 93 9.93 -5.46 -8.31
C LEU A 93 8.43 -5.76 -8.51
N ILE A 94 8.04 -6.26 -9.69
CA ILE A 94 6.64 -6.65 -9.96
C ILE A 94 6.19 -7.74 -8.99
N ILE A 95 7.03 -8.75 -8.78
CA ILE A 95 6.76 -9.82 -7.80
C ILE A 95 6.65 -9.25 -6.39
N PHE A 96 7.55 -8.34 -6.00
CA PHE A 96 7.51 -7.70 -4.69
C PHE A 96 6.23 -6.88 -4.50
N ALA A 97 5.81 -6.08 -5.48
CA ALA A 97 4.56 -5.33 -5.44
C ALA A 97 3.35 -6.27 -5.29
N PHE A 98 3.35 -7.39 -5.99
CA PHE A 98 2.32 -8.42 -5.85
C PHE A 98 2.32 -9.06 -4.46
N ILE A 99 3.49 -9.37 -3.89
CA ILE A 99 3.61 -9.88 -2.52
C ILE A 99 3.07 -8.86 -1.52
N VAL A 100 3.39 -7.58 -1.66
CA VAL A 100 2.86 -6.51 -0.79
C VAL A 100 1.33 -6.45 -0.86
N TYR A 101 0.76 -6.56 -2.06
CA TYR A 101 -0.69 -6.63 -2.25
C TYR A 101 -1.32 -7.84 -1.52
N VAL A 102 -0.80 -9.05 -1.77
CA VAL A 102 -1.30 -10.28 -1.13
C VAL A 102 -1.14 -10.22 0.39
N PHE A 103 0.01 -9.73 0.86
CA PHE A 103 0.26 -9.53 2.29
C PHE A 103 -0.77 -8.56 2.89
N GLY A 104 -1.08 -7.45 2.22
CA GLY A 104 -2.15 -6.54 2.61
C GLY A 104 -3.47 -7.28 2.78
N SER A 105 -3.93 -8.01 1.76
CA SER A 105 -5.19 -8.78 1.83
C SER A 105 -5.21 -9.82 2.96
N ILE A 106 -4.08 -10.45 3.28
CA ILE A 106 -3.98 -11.37 4.42
C ILE A 106 -4.07 -10.60 5.73
N LEU A 107 -3.37 -9.47 5.84
CA LEU A 107 -3.35 -8.62 7.02
C LEU A 107 -4.76 -8.10 7.35
N GLU A 108 -5.63 -7.94 6.35
CA GLU A 108 -7.03 -7.55 6.54
C GLU A 108 -7.87 -8.58 7.30
N ASN A 109 -7.43 -9.84 7.36
CA ASN A 109 -8.19 -10.97 7.87
C ASN A 109 -7.48 -11.71 9.03
N LEU A 110 -6.52 -11.07 9.70
CA LEU A 110 -5.78 -11.65 10.83
C LEU A 110 -6.64 -11.84 12.09
#